data_AF-A0AAD8UTH0-F1
#
_entry.id   AF-A0AAD8UTH0-F1
#
_cell.length_a   1.000
_cell.length_b   1.000
_cell.length_c   1.000
_cell.angle_alpha   90.00
_cell.angle_beta   90.00
_cell.angle_gamma   90.00
#
_symmetry.space_group_name_H-M   'P 1'
#
loop_
_entity.id
_entity.type
_entity.pdbx_description
1 polymer ?
#
loop_
_entity_poly.entity_id
_entity_poly.type
_entity_poly.pdbx_seq_one_letter_code
_entity_poly.pdbx_strand_id
1 'polypeptide(L)'
;MSSKERFLTMHRATVRDGIRGRLSVMQTLLALCAVDLIYVPILIYCNITYIREFKVDPFSVHCYLHIALTVLSYISFIPGTIWLYLSLPIHFLRIAQVPYVVGVIIGRIYIYGVHNASGTLMDLLNHYVNVIGKNLLGLLLFLICVKPFFNMVIVWYVLVLERIRSVNGTGWEKKSAMDLEMEALTSRSQQTPMEVNLEN
;
A
#
# COMPACT_ATOMS: atom_id res chain seq x y z
N MET A 1 26.21 -17.15 -26.64
CA MET A 1 25.11 -16.73 -25.75
C MET A 1 25.42 -17.21 -24.34
N SER A 2 25.61 -16.29 -23.41
CA SER A 2 25.95 -16.60 -22.01
C SER A 2 24.77 -17.28 -21.31
N SER A 3 25.02 -18.22 -20.38
CA SER A 3 23.98 -18.87 -19.57
C SER A 3 23.07 -17.85 -18.86
N LYS A 4 23.59 -16.66 -18.55
CA LYS A 4 22.84 -15.53 -17.98
C LYS A 4 21.84 -14.93 -18.98
N GLU A 5 22.22 -14.81 -20.25
CA GLU A 5 21.32 -14.34 -21.33
C GLU A 5 20.22 -15.35 -21.59
N ARG A 6 20.55 -16.64 -21.55
CA ARG A 6 19.60 -17.76 -21.72
C ARG A 6 18.57 -17.80 -20.60
N PHE A 7 18.99 -17.62 -19.35
CA PHE A 7 18.10 -17.55 -18.19
C PHE A 7 17.19 -16.31 -18.24
N LEU A 8 17.73 -15.14 -18.64
CA LEU A 8 16.94 -13.92 -18.82
C LEU A 8 15.92 -14.04 -19.95
N THR A 9 16.28 -14.69 -21.07
CA THR A 9 15.33 -14.94 -22.16
C THR A 9 14.27 -15.96 -21.78
N MET A 10 14.63 -17.02 -21.05
CA MET A 10 13.65 -17.98 -20.52
C MET A 10 12.69 -17.31 -19.54
N HIS A 11 13.20 -16.52 -18.59
CA HIS A 11 12.37 -15.81 -17.62
C HIS A 11 11.43 -14.81 -18.30
N ARG A 12 11.93 -14.04 -19.28
CA ARG A 12 11.10 -13.14 -20.11
C ARG A 12 10.04 -13.90 -20.90
N ALA A 13 10.36 -15.08 -21.45
CA ALA A 13 9.40 -15.92 -22.16
C ALA A 13 8.31 -16.51 -21.22
N THR A 14 8.69 -16.93 -20.00
CA THR A 14 7.73 -17.44 -19.00
C THR A 14 6.84 -16.33 -18.46
N VAL A 15 7.36 -15.11 -18.30
CA VAL A 15 6.57 -13.93 -17.91
C VAL A 15 5.69 -13.43 -19.07
N ARG A 16 6.13 -13.60 -20.33
CA ARG A 16 5.41 -13.26 -21.57
C ARG A 16 4.14 -14.08 -21.79
N ASP A 17 4.15 -15.37 -21.45
CA ASP A 17 3.01 -16.28 -21.66
C ASP A 17 2.17 -16.53 -20.39
N GLY A 18 2.61 -16.02 -19.23
CA GLY A 18 1.87 -16.14 -17.98
C GLY A 18 0.66 -15.22 -17.93
N ILE A 19 -0.43 -15.68 -17.30
CA ILE A 19 -1.60 -14.88 -16.88
C ILE A 19 -1.18 -13.60 -16.12
N ARG A 20 0.03 -13.60 -15.53
CA ARG A 20 0.68 -12.44 -14.87
C ARG A 20 1.24 -11.35 -15.81
N GLY A 21 1.46 -11.63 -17.10
CA GLY A 21 2.07 -10.69 -18.06
C GLY A 21 1.12 -9.69 -18.71
N ARG A 22 -0.20 -9.82 -18.45
CA ARG A 22 -1.27 -9.01 -19.06
C ARG A 22 -2.26 -8.47 -18.02
N LEU A 23 -1.74 -7.96 -16.90
CA LEU A 23 -2.57 -7.37 -15.84
C LEU A 23 -2.83 -5.89 -16.13
N SER A 24 -4.11 -5.56 -16.26
CA SER A 24 -4.54 -4.16 -16.34
C SER A 24 -4.17 -3.43 -15.04
N VAL A 25 -3.65 -2.21 -15.18
CA VAL A 25 -3.33 -1.33 -14.04
C VAL A 25 -4.59 -1.09 -13.21
N MET A 26 -5.73 -0.87 -13.85
CA MET A 26 -7.02 -0.68 -13.19
C MET A 26 -7.48 -1.93 -12.43
N GLN A 27 -7.38 -3.12 -13.02
CA GLN A 27 -7.72 -4.38 -12.35
C GLN A 27 -6.82 -4.65 -11.14
N THR A 28 -5.53 -4.35 -11.28
CA THR A 28 -4.56 -4.49 -10.19
C THR A 28 -4.87 -3.51 -9.07
N LEU A 29 -5.16 -2.25 -9.40
CA LEU A 29 -5.52 -1.23 -8.42
C LEU A 29 -6.82 -1.58 -7.67
N LEU A 30 -7.84 -2.10 -8.38
CA LEU A 30 -9.08 -2.59 -7.76
C LEU A 30 -8.81 -3.76 -6.81
N ALA A 31 -7.98 -4.73 -7.22
CA ALA A 31 -7.61 -5.85 -6.36
C ALA A 31 -6.84 -5.38 -5.11
N LEU A 32 -5.92 -4.42 -5.27
CA LEU A 32 -5.19 -3.84 -4.16
C LEU A 32 -6.14 -3.10 -3.19
N CYS A 33 -7.07 -2.30 -3.71
CA CYS A 33 -8.09 -1.65 -2.89
C CYS A 33 -9.02 -2.64 -2.18
N ALA A 34 -9.39 -3.75 -2.82
CA ALA A 34 -10.18 -4.81 -2.20
C ALA A 34 -9.43 -5.48 -1.03
N VAL A 35 -8.13 -5.73 -1.20
CA VAL A 35 -7.26 -6.22 -0.11
C VAL A 35 -7.11 -5.14 0.98
N ASP A 36 -7.06 -3.87 0.62
CA ASP A 36 -6.97 -2.75 1.57
C ASP A 36 -8.16 -2.72 2.54
N LEU A 37 -9.35 -3.08 2.05
CA LEU A 37 -10.59 -3.18 2.85
C LEU A 37 -10.53 -4.29 3.92
N ILE A 38 -9.74 -5.35 3.72
CA ILE A 38 -9.57 -6.43 4.72
C ILE A 38 -8.93 -5.91 6.01
N TYR A 39 -8.20 -4.81 5.95
CA TYR A 39 -7.61 -4.20 7.15
C TYR A 39 -8.62 -3.51 8.06
N VAL A 40 -9.80 -3.14 7.57
CA VAL A 40 -10.85 -2.53 8.38
C VAL A 40 -11.35 -3.48 9.48
N PRO A 41 -11.81 -4.72 9.17
CA PRO A 41 -12.23 -5.65 10.21
C PRO A 41 -11.07 -6.04 11.15
N ILE A 42 -9.82 -6.06 10.67
CA ILE A 42 -8.63 -6.28 11.52
C ILE A 42 -8.49 -5.17 12.56
N LEU A 43 -8.60 -3.91 12.14
CA LEU A 43 -8.56 -2.74 13.04
C LEU A 43 -9.70 -2.77 14.06
N ILE A 44 -10.92 -3.08 13.61
CA ILE A 44 -12.10 -3.20 14.50
C ILE A 44 -11.90 -4.32 15.52
N TYR A 45 -11.41 -5.49 15.08
CA TYR A 45 -11.12 -6.61 15.97
C TYR A 45 -10.05 -6.23 17.01
N CYS A 46 -8.97 -5.57 16.60
CA CYS A 46 -7.94 -5.08 17.53
C CYS A 46 -8.54 -4.13 18.57
N ASN A 47 -9.43 -3.22 18.15
CA ASN A 47 -10.10 -2.28 19.05
C ASN A 47 -10.96 -3.00 20.10
N ILE A 48 -11.77 -3.97 19.66
CA ILE A 48 -12.63 -4.77 20.53
C ILE A 48 -11.79 -5.57 21.53
N THR A 49 -10.75 -6.25 21.07
CA THR A 49 -9.85 -7.03 21.93
C THR A 49 -9.16 -6.13 22.95
N TYR A 50 -8.70 -4.95 22.54
CA TYR A 50 -8.09 -4.00 23.45
C TYR A 50 -9.07 -3.48 24.50
N ILE A 51 -10.30 -3.13 24.12
CA ILE A 51 -11.35 -2.70 25.05
C ILE A 51 -11.68 -3.83 26.04
N ARG A 52 -11.71 -5.08 25.60
CA ARG A 52 -11.96 -6.23 26.49
C ARG A 52 -10.88 -6.40 27.54
N GLU A 53 -9.62 -6.27 27.16
CA GLU A 53 -8.49 -6.48 28.08
C GLU A 53 -8.23 -5.29 28.99
N PHE A 54 -8.27 -4.07 28.45
CA PHE A 54 -7.86 -2.87 29.18
C PHE A 54 -9.03 -2.00 29.66
N LYS A 55 -10.29 -2.32 29.30
CA LYS A 55 -11.52 -1.59 29.65
C LYS A 55 -11.51 -0.09 29.32
N VAL A 56 -10.66 0.31 28.36
CA VAL A 56 -10.51 1.68 27.89
C VAL A 56 -10.65 1.67 26.38
N ASP A 57 -11.39 2.64 25.82
CA ASP A 57 -11.45 2.86 24.37
C ASP A 57 -10.12 3.46 23.87
N PRO A 58 -9.33 2.71 23.09
CA PRO A 58 -7.99 3.14 22.74
C PRO A 58 -7.94 3.95 21.45
N PHE A 59 -8.77 3.62 20.45
CA PHE A 59 -8.64 4.16 19.10
C PHE A 59 -9.90 4.07 18.22
N SER A 60 -11.12 3.98 18.78
CA SER A 60 -12.36 3.94 17.98
C SER A 60 -12.49 5.09 16.98
N VAL A 61 -12.12 6.32 17.39
CA VAL A 61 -12.07 7.49 16.51
C VAL A 61 -11.14 7.27 15.31
N HIS A 62 -9.99 6.62 15.53
CA HIS A 62 -9.07 6.29 14.45
C HIS A 62 -9.60 5.19 13.53
N CYS A 63 -10.39 4.24 14.03
CA CYS A 63 -11.09 3.28 13.17
C CYS A 63 -12.05 4.00 12.21
N TYR A 64 -12.88 4.92 12.70
CA TYR A 64 -13.79 5.70 11.85
C TYR A 64 -13.04 6.58 10.84
N LEU A 65 -11.99 7.28 11.30
CA LEU A 65 -11.14 8.08 10.43
C LEU A 65 -10.50 7.23 9.33
N HIS A 66 -10.06 6.01 9.65
CA HIS A 66 -9.43 5.12 8.67
C HIS A 66 -10.43 4.67 7.59
N ILE A 67 -11.66 4.34 7.99
CA ILE A 67 -12.74 4.00 7.05
C ILE A 67 -13.04 5.19 6.15
N ALA A 68 -13.18 6.40 6.72
CA ALA A 68 -13.45 7.61 5.96
C ALA A 68 -12.33 7.90 4.94
N LEU A 69 -11.06 7.85 5.36
CA LEU A 69 -9.92 8.04 4.47
C LEU A 69 -9.83 6.97 3.38
N THR A 70 -10.21 5.72 3.69
CA THR A 70 -10.25 4.63 2.71
C THR A 70 -11.31 4.89 1.65
N VAL A 71 -12.53 5.26 2.04
CA VAL A 71 -13.61 5.60 1.08
C VAL A 71 -13.24 6.82 0.25
N LEU A 72 -12.72 7.88 0.88
CA LEU A 72 -12.32 9.11 0.20
C LEU A 72 -11.17 8.87 -0.80
N SER A 73 -10.28 7.91 -0.53
CA SER A 73 -9.19 7.58 -1.46
C SER A 73 -9.70 7.07 -2.81
N TYR A 74 -10.92 6.55 -2.90
CA TYR A 74 -11.52 6.10 -4.16
C TYR A 74 -11.83 7.23 -5.14
N ILE A 75 -11.75 8.48 -4.72
CA ILE A 75 -11.77 9.63 -5.63
C ILE A 75 -10.67 9.50 -6.70
N SER A 76 -9.56 8.82 -6.42
CA SER A 76 -8.47 8.56 -7.37
C SER A 76 -8.89 7.75 -8.61
N PHE A 77 -10.02 7.03 -8.54
CA PHE A 77 -10.55 6.30 -9.68
C PHE A 77 -11.23 7.21 -10.71
N ILE A 78 -11.60 8.43 -10.35
CA ILE A 78 -12.19 9.40 -11.27
C ILE A 78 -11.07 9.94 -12.17
N PRO A 79 -11.22 9.90 -13.51
CA PRO A 79 -10.22 10.45 -14.41
C PRO A 79 -10.12 11.97 -14.28
N GLY A 80 -8.90 12.49 -14.22
CA GLY A 80 -8.62 13.92 -14.25
C GLY A 80 -7.62 14.36 -13.19
N THR A 81 -6.75 15.28 -13.58
CA THR A 81 -5.60 15.73 -12.78
C THR A 81 -6.03 16.38 -11.46
N ILE A 82 -7.18 17.06 -11.46
CA ILE A 82 -7.77 17.68 -10.26
C ILE A 82 -8.11 16.62 -9.20
N TRP A 83 -8.67 15.49 -9.61
CA TRP A 83 -9.02 14.39 -8.70
C TRP A 83 -7.79 13.67 -8.16
N LEU A 84 -6.71 13.58 -8.95
CA LEU A 84 -5.42 13.11 -8.46
C LEU A 84 -4.89 14.05 -7.35
N TYR A 85 -4.85 15.36 -7.60
CA TYR A 85 -4.37 16.31 -6.60
C TYR A 85 -5.20 16.31 -5.33
N LEU A 86 -6.52 16.09 -5.43
CA LEU A 86 -7.39 15.97 -4.26
C LEU A 86 -7.18 14.66 -3.48
N SER A 87 -6.91 13.55 -4.18
CA SER A 87 -6.73 12.23 -3.57
C SER A 87 -5.35 12.02 -2.94
N LEU A 88 -4.29 12.66 -3.45
CA LEU A 88 -2.93 12.50 -2.94
C LEU A 88 -2.78 12.84 -1.44
N PRO A 89 -3.26 13.99 -0.94
CA PRO A 89 -3.24 14.30 0.49
C PRO A 89 -3.95 13.23 1.34
N ILE A 90 -5.06 12.69 0.83
CA ILE A 90 -5.86 11.66 1.51
C ILE A 90 -5.05 10.37 1.64
N HIS A 91 -4.33 9.97 0.59
CA HIS A 91 -3.42 8.83 0.65
C HIS A 91 -2.25 9.05 1.63
N PHE A 92 -1.68 10.26 1.68
CA PHE A 92 -0.63 10.60 2.66
C PHE A 92 -1.15 10.50 4.10
N LEU A 93 -2.33 11.07 4.37
CA LEU A 93 -2.98 10.94 5.68
C LEU A 93 -3.24 9.47 6.04
N ARG A 94 -3.68 8.66 5.07
CA ARG A 94 -3.90 7.22 5.26
C ARG A 94 -2.61 6.48 5.61
N ILE A 95 -1.49 6.84 4.98
CA ILE A 95 -0.16 6.28 5.29
C ILE A 95 0.29 6.70 6.69
N ALA A 96 0.18 7.99 7.03
CA ALA A 96 0.63 8.56 8.30
C ALA A 96 -0.21 8.10 9.50
N GLN A 97 -1.50 7.82 9.29
CA GLN A 97 -2.39 7.38 10.36
C GLN A 97 -1.98 6.02 10.96
N VAL A 98 -1.46 5.11 10.14
CA VAL A 98 -1.09 3.75 10.57
C VAL A 98 0.00 3.74 11.65
N PRO A 99 1.18 4.35 11.46
CA PRO A 99 2.21 4.39 12.51
C PRO A 99 1.76 5.17 13.74
N TYR A 100 0.90 6.19 13.58
CA TYR A 100 0.31 6.90 14.71
C TYR A 100 -0.52 5.96 15.59
N VAL A 101 -1.43 5.15 15.00
CA VAL A 101 -2.26 4.19 15.74
C VAL A 101 -1.40 3.14 16.44
N VAL A 102 -0.38 2.61 15.75
CA VAL A 102 0.58 1.67 16.36
C VAL A 102 1.30 2.30 17.55
N GLY A 103 1.77 3.55 17.42
CA GLY A 103 2.41 4.29 18.51
C GLY A 103 1.49 4.49 19.72
N VAL A 104 0.21 4.82 19.50
CA VAL A 104 -0.78 4.94 20.58
C VAL A 104 -1.00 3.60 21.28
N ILE A 105 -1.10 2.49 20.54
CA ILE A 105 -1.28 1.16 21.13
C ILE A 105 -0.07 0.79 21.98
N ILE A 106 1.14 0.89 21.43
CA ILE A 106 2.38 0.57 22.16
C ILE A 106 2.54 1.45 23.39
N GLY A 107 2.31 2.77 23.26
CA GLY A 107 2.42 3.71 24.37
C GLY A 107 1.45 3.41 25.51
N ARG A 108 0.20 3.05 25.20
CA ARG A 108 -0.79 2.70 26.23
C ARG A 108 -0.50 1.34 26.88
N ILE A 109 -0.06 0.35 26.11
CA ILE A 109 0.40 -0.94 26.61
C ILE A 109 1.58 -0.74 27.58
N TYR A 110 2.54 0.12 27.21
CA TYR A 110 3.68 0.47 28.05
C TYR A 110 3.25 1.14 29.36
N ILE A 111 2.45 2.21 29.29
CA ILE A 111 1.98 2.95 30.48
C ILE A 111 1.16 2.03 31.40
N TYR A 112 0.26 1.21 30.85
CA TYR A 112 -0.54 0.27 31.63
C TYR A 112 0.32 -0.78 32.34
N GLY A 113 1.30 -1.37 31.65
CA GLY A 113 2.17 -2.34 32.28
C GLY A 113 3.05 -1.71 33.35
N VAL A 114 3.62 -0.52 33.13
CA VAL A 114 4.40 0.20 34.15
C VAL A 114 3.54 0.55 35.37
N HIS A 115 2.30 0.99 35.18
CA HIS A 115 1.41 1.35 36.29
C HIS A 115 0.96 0.14 37.12
N ASN A 116 0.79 -1.02 36.49
CA ASN A 116 0.39 -2.26 37.16
C ASN A 116 1.57 -3.14 37.57
N ALA A 117 2.80 -2.70 37.33
CA ALA A 117 4.01 -3.38 37.75
C ALA A 117 4.22 -3.18 39.25
N SER A 118 3.59 -4.02 40.07
CA SER A 118 3.93 -4.18 41.48
C SER A 118 5.11 -5.14 41.71
N GLY A 119 5.74 -5.64 40.65
CA GLY A 119 6.72 -6.74 40.68
C GLY A 119 8.00 -6.52 39.86
N THR A 120 8.78 -7.58 39.71
CA THR A 120 10.08 -7.57 39.01
C THR A 120 9.93 -7.44 37.50
N LEU A 121 10.99 -7.01 36.80
CA LEU A 121 11.03 -6.89 35.32
C LEU A 121 10.50 -8.14 34.59
N MET A 122 10.70 -9.34 35.17
CA MET A 122 10.24 -10.58 34.58
C MET A 122 8.72 -10.80 34.66
N ASP A 123 8.05 -10.27 35.68
CA ASP A 123 6.59 -10.34 35.78
C ASP A 123 5.94 -9.46 34.70
N LEU A 124 6.56 -8.30 34.43
CA LEU A 124 6.17 -7.39 33.35
C LEU A 124 6.33 -8.04 31.97
N LEU A 125 7.50 -8.66 31.73
CA LEU A 125 7.80 -9.37 30.48
C LEU A 125 6.84 -10.53 30.24
N ASN A 126 6.59 -11.36 31.26
CA ASN A 126 5.67 -12.48 31.17
C ASN A 126 4.23 -12.02 30.92
N HIS A 127 3.80 -10.90 31.52
CA HIS A 127 2.49 -10.32 31.24
C HIS A 127 2.37 -9.88 29.77
N TYR A 128 3.37 -9.17 29.22
CA TYR A 128 3.35 -8.75 27.82
C TYR A 128 3.41 -9.91 26.83
N VAL A 129 4.24 -10.93 27.09
CA VAL A 129 4.31 -12.13 26.25
C VAL A 129 2.98 -12.88 26.27
N ASN A 130 2.28 -12.95 27.41
CA ASN A 130 0.95 -13.55 27.48
C ASN A 130 -0.10 -12.74 26.71
N VAL A 131 -0.13 -11.41 26.88
CA VAL A 131 -1.10 -10.54 26.21
C VAL A 131 -0.88 -10.52 24.69
N ILE A 132 0.38 -10.40 24.25
CA ILE A 132 0.74 -10.37 22.83
C ILE A 132 0.59 -11.76 22.19
N GLY A 133 0.98 -12.82 22.92
CA GLY A 133 1.01 -14.20 22.45
C GLY A 133 -0.34 -14.90 22.44
N LYS A 134 -1.21 -14.67 23.44
CA LYS A 134 -2.54 -15.32 23.51
C LYS A 134 -3.57 -14.69 22.58
N ASN A 135 -3.49 -13.38 22.32
CA ASN A 135 -4.57 -12.64 21.66
C ASN A 135 -4.34 -12.39 20.16
N LEU A 136 -3.39 -13.09 19.53
CA LEU A 136 -2.94 -12.81 18.14
C LEU A 136 -2.48 -11.35 17.91
N LEU A 137 -2.38 -10.55 18.97
CA LEU A 137 -2.20 -9.11 18.89
C LEU A 137 -0.86 -8.77 18.22
N GLY A 138 0.18 -9.56 18.47
CA GLY A 138 1.48 -9.40 17.82
C GLY A 138 1.44 -9.61 16.30
N LEU A 139 0.71 -10.62 15.83
CA LEU A 139 0.53 -10.87 14.39
C LEU A 139 -0.28 -9.74 13.73
N LEU A 140 -1.34 -9.28 14.41
CA LEU A 140 -2.19 -8.21 13.91
C LEU A 140 -1.45 -6.87 13.88
N LEU A 141 -0.63 -6.58 14.90
CA LEU A 141 0.27 -5.42 14.90
C LEU A 141 1.30 -5.50 13.79
N PHE A 142 1.88 -6.67 13.54
CA PHE A 142 2.78 -6.87 12.41
C PHE A 142 2.10 -6.59 11.06
N LEU A 143 0.87 -7.10 10.86
CA LEU A 143 0.09 -6.82 9.65
C LEU A 143 -0.21 -5.33 9.50
N ILE A 144 -0.55 -4.64 10.59
CA ILE A 144 -0.73 -3.18 10.59
C ILE A 144 0.57 -2.47 10.19
N CYS A 145 1.74 -2.93 10.61
CA CYS A 145 3.04 -2.37 10.20
C CYS A 145 3.39 -2.60 8.72
N VAL A 146 2.82 -3.61 8.06
CA VAL A 146 3.01 -3.85 6.62
C VAL A 146 2.11 -2.92 5.77
N LYS A 147 1.01 -2.43 6.35
CA LYS A 147 0.03 -1.59 5.64
C LYS A 147 0.56 -0.28 5.04
N PRO A 148 1.52 0.46 5.65
CA PRO A 148 2.10 1.64 5.03
C PRO A 148 2.78 1.32 3.69
N PHE A 149 3.51 0.21 3.61
CA PHE A 149 4.13 -0.25 2.36
C PHE A 149 3.06 -0.59 1.32
N PHE A 150 2.00 -1.28 1.73
CA PHE A 150 0.88 -1.60 0.85
C PHE A 150 0.18 -0.33 0.31
N ASN A 151 -0.01 0.68 1.17
CA ASN A 151 -0.56 1.98 0.79
C ASN A 151 0.37 2.73 -0.19
N MET A 152 1.68 2.66 -0.01
CA MET A 152 2.63 3.24 -0.98
C MET A 152 2.52 2.58 -2.35
N VAL A 153 2.35 1.26 -2.40
CA VAL A 153 2.11 0.53 -3.67
C VAL A 153 0.81 1.00 -4.32
N ILE A 154 -0.27 1.18 -3.56
CA ILE A 154 -1.54 1.72 -4.10
C ILE A 154 -1.33 3.11 -4.70
N VAL A 155 -0.65 4.03 -3.99
CA VAL A 155 -0.35 5.38 -4.49
C VAL A 155 0.46 5.32 -5.78
N TRP A 156 1.46 4.43 -5.83
CA TRP A 156 2.25 4.22 -7.04
C TRP A 156 1.37 3.79 -8.23
N TYR A 157 0.47 2.82 -8.03
CA TYR A 157 -0.48 2.41 -9.07
C TYR A 157 -1.46 3.52 -9.47
N VAL A 158 -1.87 4.39 -8.55
CA VAL A 158 -2.68 5.58 -8.85
C VAL A 158 -1.91 6.56 -9.75
N LEU A 159 -0.64 6.82 -9.45
CA LEU A 159 0.22 7.68 -10.27
C LEU A 159 0.45 7.09 -11.67
N VAL A 160 0.68 5.78 -11.75
CA VAL A 160 0.81 5.06 -13.03
C VAL A 160 -0.49 5.14 -13.84
N LEU A 161 -1.65 4.98 -13.18
CA LEU A 161 -2.96 5.12 -13.83
C LEU A 161 -3.16 6.53 -14.41
N GLU A 162 -2.79 7.57 -13.68
CA GLU A 162 -2.90 8.94 -14.19
C GLU A 162 -1.93 9.20 -15.34
N ARG A 163 -0.72 8.64 -15.29
CA ARG A 163 0.22 8.71 -16.42
C ARG A 163 -0.38 8.09 -17.68
N ILE A 164 -1.07 6.96 -17.57
CA ILE A 164 -1.76 6.32 -18.70
C ILE A 164 -2.90 7.22 -19.21
N ARG A 165 -3.69 7.81 -18.31
CA ARG A 165 -4.78 8.74 -18.67
C ARG A 165 -4.28 10.00 -19.36
N SER A 166 -3.11 10.50 -18.99
CA SER A 166 -2.50 11.68 -19.63
C SER A 166 -2.18 11.49 -21.11
N VAL A 167 -2.05 10.25 -21.58
CA VAL A 167 -1.88 9.89 -23.00
C VAL A 167 -3.17 9.32 -23.61
N ASN A 168 -4.34 9.66 -23.05
CA ASN A 168 -5.67 9.18 -23.43
C ASN A 168 -5.91 7.66 -23.25
N GLY A 169 -5.08 6.99 -22.45
CA GLY A 169 -5.29 5.59 -22.11
C GLY A 169 -6.32 5.40 -20.99
N THR A 170 -6.99 4.25 -20.99
CA THR A 170 -8.07 3.96 -20.01
C THR A 170 -7.59 3.23 -18.75
N GLY A 171 -6.38 2.66 -18.78
CA GLY A 171 -5.83 1.80 -17.71
C GLY A 171 -6.42 0.38 -17.66
N TRP A 172 -7.47 0.12 -18.45
CA TRP A 172 -8.04 -1.21 -18.70
C TRP A 172 -7.29 -2.01 -19.77
N GLU A 173 -6.43 -1.32 -20.52
CA GLU A 173 -5.56 -1.90 -21.53
C GLU A 173 -4.68 -2.98 -20.92
N LYS A 174 -4.72 -4.18 -21.51
CA LYS A 174 -3.84 -5.30 -21.15
C LYS A 174 -2.59 -5.21 -22.02
N LYS A 175 -1.71 -4.26 -21.72
CA LYS A 175 -0.42 -4.13 -22.42
C LYS A 175 0.64 -4.98 -21.74
N SER A 176 1.42 -5.72 -22.54
CA SER A 176 2.61 -6.40 -22.04
C SER A 176 3.67 -5.37 -21.63
N ALA A 177 4.53 -5.71 -20.68
CA ALA A 177 5.69 -4.88 -20.34
C ALA A 177 6.56 -4.54 -21.57
N MET A 178 6.60 -5.45 -22.55
CA MET A 178 7.32 -5.24 -23.81
C MET A 178 6.62 -4.24 -24.76
N ASP A 179 5.28 -4.21 -24.77
CA ASP A 179 4.52 -3.25 -25.57
C ASP A 179 4.72 -1.84 -25.00
N LEU A 180 4.76 -1.73 -23.66
CA LEU A 180 5.07 -0.49 -22.94
C LEU A 180 6.52 -0.03 -23.17
N GLU A 181 7.50 -0.95 -23.14
CA GLU A 181 8.89 -0.62 -23.48
C GLU A 181 9.04 -0.20 -24.94
N MET A 182 8.34 -0.86 -25.87
CA MET A 182 8.39 -0.54 -27.30
C MET A 182 7.72 0.81 -27.59
N GLU A 183 6.59 1.13 -26.94
CA GLU A 183 5.94 2.45 -26.99
C GLU A 183 6.80 3.55 -26.34
N ALA A 184 7.50 3.27 -25.24
CA ALA A 184 8.42 4.20 -24.61
C ALA A 184 9.67 4.47 -25.47
N LEU A 185 10.16 3.46 -26.20
CA LEU A 185 11.27 3.61 -27.14
C LEU A 185 10.84 4.35 -28.41
N THR A 186 9.65 4.08 -28.95
CA THR A 186 9.13 4.80 -30.14
C THR A 186 8.80 6.26 -29.83
N SER A 187 8.18 6.56 -28.69
CA SER A 187 7.94 7.95 -28.27
C SER A 187 9.23 8.74 -28.03
N ARG A 188 10.30 8.10 -27.53
CA ARG A 188 11.63 8.73 -27.39
C ARG A 188 12.29 8.99 -28.74
N SER A 189 12.10 8.09 -29.72
CA SER A 189 12.61 8.30 -31.09
C SER A 189 11.87 9.41 -31.84
N GLN A 190 10.58 9.64 -31.53
CA GLN A 190 9.79 10.74 -32.11
C GLN A 190 10.06 12.11 -31.46
N GLN A 191 10.66 12.16 -30.25
CA GLN A 191 11.12 13.41 -29.63
C GLN A 191 12.50 13.88 -30.10
N THR A 192 13.15 13.13 -31.00
CA THR A 192 14.30 13.63 -31.77
C THR A 192 13.91 13.88 -33.22
N PRO A 193 13.48 15.11 -33.55
CA PRO A 193 13.78 15.66 -34.86
C PRO A 193 14.54 17.00 -34.73
N MET A 194 15.69 17.05 -35.42
CA MET A 194 16.44 18.24 -35.82
C MET A 194 17.20 19.00 -34.72
N GLU A 195 18.38 18.49 -34.35
CA GLU A 195 19.51 19.38 -34.08
C GLU A 195 20.61 19.13 -35.12
N VAL A 196 20.92 20.22 -35.84
CA VAL A 196 22.11 20.49 -36.63
C VAL A 196 22.27 19.75 -37.97
N ASN A 197 21.54 20.22 -38.97
CA ASN A 197 22.14 20.52 -40.27
C ASN A 197 21.78 21.96 -40.62
N LEU A 198 22.66 22.89 -40.26
CA LEU A 198 22.78 24.22 -40.85
C LEU A 198 24.06 24.85 -40.28
N GLU A 199 25.18 24.57 -40.92
CA GLU A 199 26.22 25.58 -41.20
C GLU A 199 27.21 24.99 -42.22
N ASN A 200 27.14 25.58 -43.42
CA ASN A 200 28.14 25.76 -44.49
C ASN A 200 29.44 24.92 -44.47
#